data_AF-A0A3D4UZ86-F1
#
_entry.id   AF-A0A3D4UZ86-F1
#
_cell.length_a   1.000
_cell.length_b   1.000
_cell.length_c   1.000
_cell.angle_alpha   90.00
_cell.angle_beta   90.00
_cell.angle_gamma   90.00
#
_symmetry.space_group_name_H-M   'P 1'
#
loop_
_entity.id
_entity.type
_entity.pdbx_description
1 polymer ?
#
loop_
_entity_poly.entity_id
_entity_poly.type
_entity_poly.pdbx_seq_one_letter_code
_entity_poly.pdbx_strand_id
1 'polypeptide(L)'
;MDRYYTKGHVLNYMARRSQMIDYTDLNWCVGHNKTEAPDGEYPVMCQKFDYNTDNESDYVWFRAKTKVKVSGGLIDLETAMTASAEIINECGYWGRFIEHFEFTQAVSTSVKPNVYFYVNFGS
;
A
#
# COMPACT_ATOMS: atom_id res chain seq x y z
N MET A 1 34.34 -13.43 22.05
CA MET A 1 32.99 -13.90 22.44
C MET A 1 32.52 -13.05 23.60
N ASP A 2 31.48 -12.24 23.55
CA ASP A 2 30.73 -11.64 22.46
C ASP A 2 30.15 -10.33 22.98
N ARG A 3 29.84 -9.45 22.03
CA ARG A 3 29.65 -8.02 22.23
C ARG A 3 28.32 -7.70 22.92
N TYR A 4 28.38 -6.63 23.72
CA TYR A 4 27.26 -5.87 24.26
C TYR A 4 26.18 -5.58 23.19
N TYR A 5 25.01 -6.20 23.29
CA TYR A 5 23.77 -5.70 22.69
C TYR A 5 23.09 -4.73 23.66
N THR A 6 23.65 -3.53 23.81
CA THR A 6 23.02 -2.46 24.59
C THR A 6 22.20 -1.58 23.65
N LYS A 7 20.86 -1.65 23.78
CA LYS A 7 19.84 -0.58 23.76
C LYS A 7 19.91 0.62 22.77
N GLY A 8 20.87 0.68 21.85
CA GLY A 8 21.08 1.80 20.91
C GLY A 8 20.56 1.55 19.50
N HIS A 9 20.26 0.30 19.14
CA HIS A 9 19.77 -0.02 17.78
C HIS A 9 18.26 0.15 17.60
N VAL A 10 17.48 0.17 18.69
CA VAL A 10 16.03 0.43 18.62
C VAL A 10 15.73 1.93 18.44
N LEU A 11 16.65 2.81 18.86
CA LEU A 11 16.47 4.26 18.75
C LEU A 11 16.64 4.78 17.31
N ASN A 12 17.39 4.08 16.44
CA ASN A 12 17.46 4.41 15.02
C ASN A 12 16.25 3.89 14.22
N TYR A 13 15.53 2.88 14.72
CA TYR A 13 14.32 2.39 14.07
C TYR A 13 13.13 3.34 14.27
N MET A 14 13.08 4.05 15.40
CA MET A 14 12.02 5.03 15.68
C MET A 14 12.33 6.45 15.17
N ALA A 15 13.59 6.78 14.86
CA ALA A 15 13.96 8.13 14.40
C ALA A 15 13.61 8.42 12.93
N ARG A 16 13.28 7.40 12.11
CA ARG A 16 12.75 7.59 10.74
C ARG A 16 11.22 7.69 10.67
N ARG A 17 10.51 7.58 11.80
CA ARG A 17 9.03 7.66 11.89
C ARG A 17 8.47 9.08 11.86
N SER A 18 9.30 10.12 11.72
CA SER A 18 8.83 11.50 11.85
C SER A 18 8.14 12.08 10.61
N GLN A 19 8.25 11.45 9.44
CA GLN A 19 7.59 11.94 8.23
C GLN A 19 6.63 10.88 7.69
N MET A 20 5.33 11.19 7.75
CA MET A 20 4.29 10.46 7.05
C MET A 20 4.62 10.47 5.55
N ILE A 21 4.49 9.31 4.91
CA ILE A 21 4.69 9.18 3.46
C ILE A 21 3.49 9.83 2.78
N ASP A 22 3.75 10.68 1.81
CA ASP A 22 2.72 11.21 0.93
C ASP A 22 2.82 10.59 -0.47
N TYR A 23 1.87 10.93 -1.34
CA TYR A 23 1.84 10.37 -2.69
C TYR A 23 3.03 10.81 -3.55
N THR A 24 3.68 11.93 -3.22
CA THR A 24 4.85 12.46 -3.95
C THR A 24 6.13 11.70 -3.63
N ASP A 25 6.16 10.98 -2.53
CA ASP A 25 7.26 10.06 -2.16
C ASP A 25 7.24 8.75 -2.98
N LEU A 26 6.13 8.45 -3.65
CA LEU A 26 5.93 7.18 -4.35
C LEU A 26 6.32 7.26 -5.83
N ASN A 27 6.73 6.12 -6.39
CA ASN A 27 7.09 5.94 -7.78
C ASN A 27 6.13 4.95 -8.45
N TRP A 28 5.45 5.39 -9.51
CA TRP A 28 4.56 4.54 -10.30
C TRP A 28 5.35 3.70 -11.31
N CYS A 29 5.44 2.39 -11.10
CA CYS A 29 6.24 1.47 -11.91
C CYS A 29 5.42 0.48 -12.76
N VAL A 30 4.09 0.64 -12.80
CA VAL A 30 3.16 -0.25 -13.54
C VAL A 30 3.27 -0.07 -15.07
N GLY A 31 3.97 0.95 -15.55
CA GLY A 31 4.24 1.18 -16.99
C GLY A 31 3.08 1.81 -17.78
N HIS A 32 1.85 1.75 -17.27
CA HIS A 32 0.69 2.48 -17.77
C HIS A 32 -0.30 2.79 -16.64
N ASN A 33 -1.30 3.62 -16.92
CA ASN A 33 -2.47 3.85 -16.05
C ASN A 33 -3.79 3.37 -16.68
N LYS A 34 -3.72 2.59 -17.76
CA LYS A 34 -4.91 2.00 -18.39
C LYS A 34 -5.52 0.91 -17.53
N THR A 35 -6.84 0.77 -17.59
CA THR A 35 -7.61 -0.28 -16.91
C THR A 35 -8.86 -0.65 -17.69
N GLU A 36 -9.40 -1.84 -17.45
CA GLU A 36 -10.70 -2.28 -17.95
C GLU A 36 -11.83 -2.01 -16.95
N ALA A 37 -11.51 -1.45 -15.77
CA ALA A 37 -12.52 -1.00 -14.82
C ALA A 37 -13.47 0.02 -15.47
N PRO A 38 -14.79 -0.09 -15.25
CA PRO A 38 -15.71 0.97 -15.63
C PRO A 38 -15.37 2.30 -14.95
N ASP A 39 -15.93 3.39 -15.47
CA ASP A 39 -15.81 4.69 -14.82
C ASP A 39 -16.47 4.65 -13.42
N GLY A 40 -15.78 5.19 -12.41
CA GLY A 40 -16.25 5.14 -11.04
C GLY A 40 -15.16 5.33 -9.98
N GLU A 41 -15.52 5.07 -8.74
CA GLU A 41 -14.63 5.13 -7.58
C GLU A 41 -14.52 3.77 -6.89
N TYR A 42 -13.29 3.29 -6.70
CA TYR A 42 -13.03 1.95 -6.21
C TYR A 42 -12.16 1.97 -4.95
N PRO A 43 -12.45 1.11 -3.95
CA PRO A 43 -11.53 0.93 -2.84
C PRO A 43 -10.20 0.35 -3.33
N VAL A 44 -9.12 0.70 -2.64
CA VAL A 44 -7.77 0.13 -2.88
C VAL A 44 -7.39 -0.73 -1.68
N MET A 45 -6.86 -1.92 -1.95
CA MET A 45 -6.49 -2.88 -0.93
C MET A 45 -5.15 -3.52 -1.24
N CYS A 46 -4.44 -3.93 -0.19
CA CYS A 46 -3.18 -4.65 -0.27
C CYS A 46 -3.19 -5.79 0.74
N GLN A 47 -2.50 -6.88 0.41
CA GLN A 47 -2.21 -7.93 1.37
C GLN A 47 -0.72 -7.88 1.70
N LYS A 48 -0.37 -7.61 2.95
CA LYS A 48 1.02 -7.45 3.39
C LYS A 48 1.21 -7.80 4.87
N PHE A 49 2.46 -7.94 5.29
CA PHE A 49 2.80 -7.96 6.72
C PHE A 49 2.50 -6.61 7.36
N ASP A 50 2.10 -6.63 8.63
CA ASP A 50 2.04 -5.43 9.46
C ASP A 50 3.42 -5.19 10.11
N TYR A 51 4.24 -4.38 9.45
CA TYR A 51 5.59 -4.02 9.91
C TYR A 51 5.59 -3.10 11.13
N ASN A 52 4.41 -2.66 11.61
CA ASN A 52 4.30 -1.94 12.88
C ASN A 52 4.21 -2.89 14.08
N THR A 53 4.05 -4.18 13.85
CA THR A 53 3.94 -5.20 14.89
C THR A 53 5.08 -6.22 14.79
N ASP A 54 5.38 -6.90 15.89
CA ASP A 54 6.35 -8.01 15.90
C ASP A 54 5.75 -9.32 15.33
N ASN A 55 4.52 -9.27 14.77
CA ASN A 55 3.83 -10.43 14.24
C ASN A 55 4.13 -10.59 12.74
N GLU A 56 5.29 -11.17 12.45
CA GLU A 56 5.74 -11.45 11.08
C GLU A 56 5.08 -12.70 10.47
N SER A 57 4.14 -13.35 11.18
CA SER A 57 3.62 -14.67 10.79
C SER A 57 2.57 -14.63 9.67
N ASP A 58 1.76 -13.56 9.61
CA ASP A 58 0.53 -13.54 8.80
C ASP A 58 0.43 -12.32 7.90
N TYR A 59 0.00 -12.57 6.67
CA TYR A 59 -0.39 -11.51 5.73
C TYR A 59 -1.77 -10.95 6.08
N VAL A 60 -1.83 -9.65 6.35
CA VAL A 60 -3.05 -8.91 6.70
C VAL A 60 -3.53 -8.10 5.49
N TRP A 61 -4.86 -7.92 5.39
CA TRP A 61 -5.46 -7.04 4.40
C TRP A 61 -5.54 -5.61 4.93
N PHE A 62 -4.90 -4.69 4.23
CA PHE A 62 -4.99 -3.25 4.45
C PHE A 62 -5.91 -2.60 3.43
N ARG A 63 -6.58 -1.52 3.83
CA ARG A 63 -7.55 -0.83 2.99
C ARG A 63 -7.39 0.68 3.12
N ALA A 64 -7.14 1.32 1.99
CA ALA A 64 -7.10 2.78 1.91
C ALA A 64 -8.46 3.40 2.26
N LYS A 65 -8.42 4.59 2.86
CA LYS A 65 -9.58 5.48 3.04
C LYS A 65 -9.90 6.16 1.71
N THR A 66 -8.87 6.60 1.00
CA THR A 66 -8.98 7.19 -0.33
C THR A 66 -9.38 6.11 -1.34
N LYS A 67 -10.37 6.43 -2.18
CA LYS A 67 -10.74 5.59 -3.33
C LYS A 67 -10.01 6.07 -4.57
N VAL A 68 -9.68 5.12 -5.44
CA VAL A 68 -9.13 5.44 -6.76
C VAL A 68 -10.25 5.76 -7.75
N LYS A 69 -10.05 6.80 -8.55
CA LYS A 69 -10.98 7.20 -9.61
C LYS A 69 -10.57 6.60 -10.95
N VAL A 70 -11.56 6.17 -11.72
CA VAL A 70 -11.41 5.74 -13.11
C VAL A 70 -12.29 6.60 -13.99
N SER A 71 -11.73 7.12 -15.08
CA SER A 71 -12.47 7.87 -16.10
C SER A 71 -11.90 7.59 -17.48
N GLY A 72 -12.77 7.20 -18.42
CA GLY A 72 -12.38 6.92 -19.80
C GLY A 72 -11.37 5.77 -19.93
N GLY A 73 -11.46 4.75 -19.08
CA GLY A 73 -10.52 3.62 -19.05
C GLY A 73 -9.12 3.95 -18.51
N LEU A 74 -8.98 5.11 -17.86
CA LEU A 74 -7.74 5.55 -17.23
C LEU A 74 -7.91 5.69 -15.72
N ILE A 75 -6.90 5.20 -15.00
CA ILE A 75 -6.74 5.40 -13.56
C ILE A 75 -6.24 6.83 -13.32
N ASP A 76 -6.90 7.53 -12.40
CA ASP A 76 -6.41 8.77 -11.81
C ASP A 76 -5.23 8.44 -10.88
N LEU A 77 -4.02 8.77 -11.34
CA LEU A 77 -2.78 8.45 -10.64
C LEU A 77 -2.67 9.19 -9.30
N GLU A 78 -3.19 10.40 -9.15
CA GLU A 78 -3.10 11.12 -7.88
C GLU A 78 -3.88 10.39 -6.79
N THR A 79 -5.12 9.99 -7.10
CA THR A 79 -5.94 9.22 -6.16
C THR A 79 -5.38 7.82 -5.90
N ALA A 80 -4.81 7.15 -6.91
CA ALA A 80 -4.17 5.84 -6.76
C ALA A 80 -2.93 5.90 -5.85
N MET A 81 -2.09 6.91 -6.05
CA MET A 81 -0.85 7.12 -5.29
C MET A 81 -1.17 7.56 -3.85
N THR A 82 -2.18 8.40 -3.66
CA THR A 82 -2.68 8.79 -2.33
C THR A 82 -3.19 7.58 -1.54
N ALA A 83 -4.05 6.77 -2.14
CA ALA A 83 -4.55 5.54 -1.52
C ALA A 83 -3.42 4.55 -1.18
N SER A 84 -2.41 4.48 -2.03
CA SER A 84 -1.22 3.65 -1.83
C SER A 84 -0.36 4.13 -0.67
N ALA A 85 -0.15 5.46 -0.53
CA ALA A 85 0.59 6.04 0.58
C ALA A 85 -0.12 5.78 1.93
N GLU A 86 -1.45 5.85 1.97
CA GLU A 86 -2.22 5.49 3.17
C GLU A 86 -1.96 4.05 3.61
N ILE A 87 -1.99 3.09 2.68
CA ILE A 87 -1.71 1.68 2.96
C ILE A 87 -0.28 1.50 3.48
N ILE A 88 0.72 2.15 2.85
CA ILE A 88 2.12 2.05 3.28
C ILE A 88 2.29 2.59 4.70
N ASN A 89 1.70 3.75 5.01
CA ASN A 89 1.72 4.31 6.35
C ASN A 89 1.03 3.39 7.38
N GLU A 90 -0.09 2.77 6.99
CA GLU A 90 -0.86 1.87 7.88
C GLU A 90 -0.10 0.57 8.18
N CYS A 91 0.49 -0.07 7.17
CA CYS A 91 1.25 -1.31 7.36
C CYS A 91 2.70 -1.10 7.80
N GLY A 92 3.21 0.14 7.81
CA GLY A 92 4.58 0.46 8.22
C GLY A 92 5.65 0.05 7.20
N TYR A 93 5.27 -0.22 5.95
CA TYR A 93 6.22 -0.58 4.90
C TYR A 93 7.11 0.61 4.47
N TRP A 94 8.33 0.34 4.00
CA TRP A 94 9.29 1.40 3.65
C TRP A 94 9.59 1.51 2.15
N GLY A 95 9.14 0.56 1.32
CA GLY A 95 9.32 0.65 -0.12
C GLY A 95 8.57 1.84 -0.71
N ARG A 96 8.99 2.27 -1.91
CA ARG A 96 8.45 3.46 -2.60
C ARG A 96 7.96 3.18 -4.01
N PHE A 97 8.00 1.93 -4.46
CA PHE A 97 7.66 1.56 -5.82
C PHE A 97 6.31 0.85 -5.86
N ILE A 98 5.36 1.38 -6.65
CA ILE A 98 4.13 0.67 -6.98
C ILE A 98 4.41 -0.19 -8.20
N GLU A 99 4.59 -1.48 -7.98
CA GLU A 99 4.95 -2.44 -9.03
C GLU A 99 3.73 -3.05 -9.70
N HIS A 100 2.61 -3.13 -8.99
CA HIS A 100 1.38 -3.72 -9.50
C HIS A 100 0.16 -2.94 -8.99
N PHE A 101 -0.79 -2.67 -9.89
CA PHE A 101 -2.04 -2.00 -9.56
C PHE A 101 -3.15 -2.50 -10.50
N GLU A 102 -4.03 -3.36 -9.99
CA GLU A 102 -4.95 -4.15 -10.83
C GLU A 102 -6.39 -4.10 -10.33
N PHE A 103 -7.32 -3.94 -11.27
CA PHE A 103 -8.75 -4.02 -11.00
C PHE A 103 -9.18 -5.46 -10.75
N THR A 104 -9.70 -5.72 -9.55
CA THR A 104 -10.14 -7.05 -9.12
C THR A 104 -11.65 -7.07 -8.91
N GLN A 105 -12.30 -8.05 -9.53
CA GLN A 105 -13.66 -8.47 -9.17
C GLN A 105 -13.57 -9.76 -8.38
N ALA A 106 -13.75 -9.68 -7.06
CA ALA A 106 -13.74 -10.84 -6.20
C ALA A 106 -15.15 -11.42 -6.06
N VAL A 107 -15.22 -12.74 -5.90
CA VAL A 107 -16.43 -13.39 -5.40
C VAL A 107 -16.59 -12.96 -3.94
N SER A 108 -17.75 -12.39 -3.60
CA SER A 108 -18.07 -11.81 -2.29
C SER A 108 -17.56 -12.62 -1.10
N THR A 109 -16.77 -11.98 -0.22
CA THR A 109 -16.44 -12.50 1.13
C THR A 109 -16.56 -11.37 2.15
N SER A 110 -16.67 -11.69 3.44
CA SER A 110 -16.80 -10.68 4.51
C SER A 110 -15.62 -9.71 4.63
N VAL A 111 -14.47 -10.06 4.04
CA VAL A 111 -13.22 -9.31 4.16
C VAL A 111 -12.97 -8.39 2.96
N LYS A 112 -13.51 -8.73 1.78
CA LYS A 112 -13.22 -8.02 0.52
C LYS A 112 -14.49 -7.49 -0.12
N PRO A 113 -14.51 -6.22 -0.57
CA PRO A 113 -15.58 -5.76 -1.44
C PRO A 113 -15.58 -6.59 -2.74
N ASN A 114 -16.74 -6.68 -3.38
CA ASN A 114 -16.87 -7.41 -4.64
C ASN A 114 -15.99 -6.82 -5.75
N VAL A 115 -15.64 -5.53 -5.64
CA VAL A 115 -14.83 -4.80 -6.62
C VAL A 115 -13.87 -3.86 -5.91
N TYR A 116 -12.57 -3.96 -6.24
CA TYR A 116 -11.51 -3.11 -5.69
C TYR A 116 -10.29 -3.10 -6.61
N PHE A 117 -9.35 -2.19 -6.38
CA PHE A 117 -8.00 -2.29 -6.93
C PHE A 117 -7.08 -2.96 -5.91
N TYR A 118 -6.36 -3.99 -6.35
CA TYR A 118 -5.27 -4.58 -5.60
C TYR A 118 -3.97 -3.84 -5.93
N VAL A 119 -3.21 -3.44 -4.91
CA VAL A 119 -1.89 -2.81 -5.05
C VAL A 119 -0.81 -3.67 -4.42
N ASN A 120 0.35 -3.76 -5.09
CA ASN A 120 1.56 -4.36 -4.53
C ASN A 120 2.75 -3.40 -4.64
N PHE A 121 3.68 -3.51 -3.69
CA PHE A 121 4.81 -2.61 -3.53
C PHE A 121 6.15 -3.35 -3.58
N GLY A 122 7.09 -2.81 -4.36
CA GLY A 122 8.48 -3.25 -4.44
C GLY A 122 9.37 -2.66 -3.35
N SER A 123 10.44 -3.39 -3.05
CA SER A 123 11.52 -2.99 -2.12
C SER A 123 12.62 -2.21 -2.80
#